data_AF-A0A0D0DCE5-F1
#
_entry.id   AF-A0A0D0DCE5-F1
#
_cell.length_a   1.000
_cell.length_b   1.000
_cell.length_c   1.000
_cell.angle_alpha   90.00
_cell.angle_beta   90.00
_cell.angle_gamma   90.00
#
_symmetry.space_group_name_H-M   'P 1'
#
loop_
_entity.id
_entity.type
_entity.pdbx_description
1 polymer ?
#
loop_
_entity_poly.entity_id
_entity_poly.type
_entity_poly.pdbx_seq_one_letter_code
_entity_poly.pdbx_strand_id
1 'polypeptide(L)'
;MKWLEVFHYKHGLEPDNCIFPAMGTNGVIQPHEPLSHDTVQKWINEATSGAGISGSFSTHCFRRGGAQYHFMFTPVGQHWPLAKVHWWGRWAEQEHSLVGEATLVQPMSTEELHLVHTSITTDIQGLRVEIDNVTGVVHELTRVILQSHELPTASSTSKHIPPQMTPLTIKIPPRIAGTPSAVVCGSIPLLPSSTPASTTTHSHQHLHTTVIPTDSSGAATLFSITDLGRHANGVPGGKAPRRPSSHSIPKASLVIPDVSVLCPDRTCRLKKDSWRDIVKHWLFGDPKLDLHTPLKDWPPEWTQGANRLFAVKYFERSTIALKFINIHESNEAHFLAAYPQAERGHTALLYAINAA
;
A
#
# COMPACT_ATOMS: atom_id res chain seq x y z
N MET A 1 2.92 -9.56 32.67
CA MET A 1 4.01 -10.33 33.29
C MET A 1 3.58 -11.11 34.52
N LYS A 2 2.89 -10.50 35.51
CA LYS A 2 2.34 -11.21 36.68
C LYS A 2 1.48 -12.43 36.37
N TRP A 3 0.88 -12.51 35.18
CA TRP A 3 0.06 -13.65 34.80
C TRP A 3 0.84 -14.98 34.82
N LEU A 4 2.07 -15.01 34.30
CA LEU A 4 2.90 -16.22 34.34
C LEU A 4 3.25 -16.61 35.78
N GLU A 5 3.66 -15.63 36.59
CA GLU A 5 4.03 -15.85 38.00
C GLU A 5 2.85 -16.35 38.84
N VAL A 6 1.68 -15.73 38.68
CA VAL A 6 0.50 -16.02 39.50
C VAL A 6 -0.21 -17.30 39.06
N PHE A 7 -0.42 -17.49 37.76
CA PHE A 7 -1.28 -18.56 37.26
C PHE A 7 -0.53 -19.82 36.83
N HIS A 8 0.74 -19.70 36.44
CA HIS A 8 1.50 -20.83 35.89
C HIS A 8 2.65 -21.28 36.80
N TYR A 9 3.56 -20.38 37.13
CA TYR A 9 4.78 -20.73 37.88
C TYR A 9 4.55 -20.82 39.38
N LYS A 10 3.59 -20.05 39.92
CA LYS A 10 3.36 -19.91 41.38
C LYS A 10 4.60 -19.42 42.15
N HIS A 11 5.57 -18.85 41.43
CA HIS A 11 6.78 -18.21 41.93
C HIS A 11 7.17 -17.06 41.00
N GLY A 12 8.10 -16.20 41.44
CA GLY A 12 8.62 -15.11 40.62
C GLY A 12 9.37 -15.64 39.38
N LEU A 13 9.33 -14.89 38.28
CA LEU A 13 10.11 -15.23 37.09
C LEU A 13 11.61 -15.27 37.41
N GLU A 14 12.26 -16.38 37.07
CA GLU A 14 13.72 -16.46 37.15
C GLU A 14 14.36 -15.60 36.04
N PRO A 15 15.59 -15.10 36.23
CA PRO A 15 16.26 -14.25 35.26
C PRO A 15 16.39 -14.87 33.86
N ASP A 16 16.50 -16.20 33.78
CA ASP A 16 16.70 -16.95 32.54
C ASP A 16 15.37 -17.42 31.90
N ASN A 17 14.23 -17.04 32.47
CA ASN A 17 12.92 -17.40 31.91
C ASN A 17 12.53 -16.46 30.77
N CYS A 18 12.09 -17.05 29.67
CA CYS A 18 11.49 -16.34 28.56
C CYS A 18 10.22 -15.61 29.02
N ILE A 19 10.12 -14.33 28.66
CA ILE A 19 8.94 -13.49 28.90
C ILE A 19 7.71 -14.03 28.14
N PHE A 20 7.94 -14.51 26.92
CA PHE A 20 6.95 -15.18 26.08
C PHE A 20 7.44 -16.61 25.81
N PRO A 21 7.19 -17.53 26.75
CA PRO A 21 7.64 -18.91 26.64
C PRO A 21 6.81 -19.68 25.60
N ALA A 22 7.40 -20.72 25.02
CA ALA A 22 6.68 -21.67 24.18
C ALA A 22 5.61 -22.40 25.01
N MET A 23 4.47 -22.70 24.37
CA MET A 23 3.37 -23.44 24.98
C MET A 23 3.11 -24.69 24.16
N GLY A 24 3.23 -25.85 24.82
CA GLY A 24 2.90 -27.14 24.23
C GLY A 24 1.40 -27.25 23.93
N THR A 25 1.03 -28.19 23.06
CA THR A 25 -0.38 -28.47 22.71
C THR A 25 -1.22 -28.92 23.90
N ASN A 26 -0.59 -29.40 24.97
CA ASN A 26 -1.21 -29.75 26.25
C ASN A 26 -1.36 -28.55 27.21
N GLY A 27 -1.02 -27.33 26.79
CA GLY A 27 -1.05 -26.12 27.62
C GLY A 27 0.12 -26.01 28.61
N VAL A 28 1.11 -26.91 28.52
CA VAL A 28 2.33 -26.83 29.36
C VAL A 28 3.24 -25.73 28.83
N ILE A 29 3.64 -24.83 29.72
CA ILE A 29 4.55 -23.72 29.41
C ILE A 29 5.99 -24.19 29.58
N GLN A 30 6.85 -23.87 28.61
CA GLN A 30 8.29 -24.16 28.60
C GLN A 30 9.08 -22.87 28.91
N PRO A 31 9.48 -22.61 30.17
CA PRO A 31 10.03 -21.32 30.58
C PRO A 31 11.31 -20.91 29.85
N HIS A 32 12.15 -21.87 29.46
CA HIS A 32 13.45 -21.60 28.83
C HIS A 32 13.39 -21.68 27.30
N GLU A 33 12.23 -21.95 26.73
CA GLU A 33 12.05 -22.04 25.29
C GLU A 33 11.26 -20.80 24.82
N PRO A 34 11.80 -19.99 23.90
CA PRO A 34 11.10 -18.82 23.40
C PRO A 34 9.95 -19.22 22.47
N LEU A 35 8.87 -18.45 22.51
CA LEU A 35 7.77 -18.59 21.56
C LEU A 35 8.29 -18.44 20.13
N SER A 36 7.99 -19.42 19.27
CA SER A 36 8.46 -19.42 17.89
C SER A 36 7.79 -18.33 17.05
N HIS A 37 8.52 -17.81 16.06
CA HIS A 37 7.98 -16.87 15.08
C HIS A 37 6.75 -17.44 14.36
N ASP A 38 6.80 -18.70 13.97
CA ASP A 38 5.71 -19.36 13.23
C ASP A 38 4.44 -19.49 14.08
N THR A 39 4.59 -19.73 15.39
CA THR A 39 3.48 -19.71 16.33
C THR A 39 2.83 -18.33 16.41
N VAL A 40 3.64 -17.27 16.53
CA VAL A 40 3.13 -15.89 16.53
C VAL A 40 2.41 -15.57 15.23
N GLN A 41 2.99 -15.92 14.09
CA GLN A 41 2.40 -15.68 12.78
C GLN A 41 1.09 -16.45 12.58
N LYS A 42 1.02 -17.69 13.08
CA LYS A 42 -0.21 -18.49 13.10
C LYS A 42 -1.30 -17.80 13.93
N TRP A 43 -0.99 -17.34 15.15
CA TRP A 43 -1.95 -16.62 15.99
C TRP A 43 -2.42 -15.31 15.37
N ILE A 44 -1.55 -14.57 14.68
CA ILE A 44 -1.93 -13.38 13.93
C ILE A 44 -2.96 -13.74 12.86
N ASN A 45 -2.72 -14.79 12.06
CA ASN A 45 -3.63 -15.23 11.01
C ASN A 45 -4.99 -15.68 11.56
N GLU A 46 -4.99 -16.42 12.67
CA GLU A 46 -6.22 -16.87 13.35
C GLU A 46 -7.01 -15.67 13.87
N ALA A 47 -6.35 -14.70 14.51
CA ALA A 47 -7.00 -13.50 15.05
C ALA A 47 -7.58 -12.60 13.95
N THR A 48 -6.85 -12.36 12.85
CA THR A 48 -7.34 -11.53 11.74
C THR A 48 -8.49 -12.21 11.01
N SER A 49 -8.40 -13.52 10.81
CA SER A 49 -9.50 -14.31 10.24
C SER A 49 -10.74 -14.30 11.13
N GLY A 50 -10.59 -14.49 12.44
CA GLY A 50 -11.69 -14.44 13.41
C GLY A 50 -12.33 -13.06 13.51
N ALA A 51 -11.57 -11.99 13.28
CA ALA A 51 -12.08 -10.62 13.23
C ALA A 51 -12.71 -10.25 11.86
N GLY A 52 -12.68 -11.12 10.86
CA GLY A 52 -13.18 -10.84 9.51
C GLY A 52 -12.35 -9.80 8.75
N ILE A 53 -11.10 -9.56 9.17
CA ILE A 53 -10.21 -8.60 8.52
C ILE A 53 -9.57 -9.29 7.31
N SER A 54 -9.79 -8.74 6.12
CA SER A 54 -9.21 -9.26 4.89
C SER A 54 -7.74 -8.84 4.72
N GLY A 55 -6.92 -9.74 4.19
CA GLY A 55 -5.50 -9.50 3.89
C GLY A 55 -4.54 -10.39 4.69
N SER A 56 -3.25 -10.32 4.34
CA SER A 56 -2.18 -10.99 5.09
C SER A 56 -1.51 -10.00 6.03
N PHE A 57 -1.43 -10.37 7.30
CA PHE A 57 -0.79 -9.56 8.34
C PHE A 57 0.38 -10.33 8.90
N SER A 58 1.50 -9.64 9.10
CA SER A 58 2.69 -10.21 9.74
C SER A 58 3.07 -9.41 10.97
N THR A 59 4.01 -9.93 11.75
CA THR A 59 4.64 -9.18 12.85
C THR A 59 5.17 -7.81 12.40
N HIS A 60 5.68 -7.73 11.16
CA HIS A 60 6.14 -6.48 10.55
C HIS A 60 5.00 -5.47 10.32
N CYS A 61 3.77 -5.91 10.00
CA CYS A 61 2.62 -5.04 9.85
C CYS A 61 2.28 -4.29 11.15
N PHE A 62 2.35 -4.97 12.30
CA PHE A 62 2.09 -4.33 13.60
C PHE A 62 3.20 -3.37 13.99
N ARG A 63 4.47 -3.70 13.69
CA ARG A 63 5.58 -2.76 13.89
C ARG A 63 5.38 -1.48 13.08
N ARG A 64 5.05 -1.60 11.80
CA ARG A 64 4.78 -0.45 10.93
C ARG A 64 3.53 0.33 11.35
N GLY A 65 2.44 -0.36 11.63
CA GLY A 65 1.18 0.24 12.05
C GLY A 65 1.31 1.01 13.37
N GLY A 66 2.06 0.47 14.34
CA GLY A 66 2.34 1.16 15.60
C GLY A 66 3.17 2.44 15.41
N ALA A 67 4.21 2.38 14.58
CA ALA A 67 5.00 3.55 14.24
C ALA A 67 4.16 4.63 13.52
N GLN A 68 3.34 4.23 12.55
CA GLN A 68 2.41 5.14 11.84
C GLN A 68 1.39 5.74 12.80
N TYR A 69 0.84 4.94 13.71
CA TYR A 69 -0.11 5.42 14.71
C TYR A 69 0.49 6.50 15.60
N HIS A 70 1.67 6.25 16.18
CA HIS A 70 2.33 7.23 17.03
C HIS A 70 2.84 8.47 16.28
N PHE A 71 3.11 8.34 14.98
CA PHE A 71 3.55 9.47 14.17
C PHE A 71 2.39 10.33 13.66
N MET A 72 1.29 9.72 13.20
CA MET A 72 0.22 10.41 12.46
C MET A 72 -1.13 10.45 13.16
N PHE A 73 -1.46 9.46 13.99
CA PHE A 73 -2.84 9.21 14.43
C PHE A 73 -3.05 9.36 15.94
N THR A 74 -2.00 9.49 16.74
CA THR A 74 -2.14 9.85 18.16
C THR A 74 -2.73 11.25 18.32
N PRO A 75 -3.40 11.55 19.43
CA PRO A 75 -3.89 12.91 19.69
C PRO A 75 -2.76 13.96 19.60
N VAL A 76 -3.13 15.18 19.20
CA VAL A 76 -2.20 16.32 19.14
C VAL A 76 -1.55 16.51 20.51
N GLY A 77 -0.21 16.59 20.54
CA GLY A 77 0.60 16.63 21.77
C GLY A 77 1.13 15.28 22.25
N GLN A 78 0.65 14.16 21.67
CA GLN A 78 1.16 12.81 21.94
C GLN A 78 1.91 12.17 20.77
N HIS A 79 1.98 12.89 19.63
CA HIS A 79 2.77 12.47 18.49
C HIS A 79 4.22 12.24 18.87
N TRP A 80 4.79 11.16 18.34
CA TRP A 80 6.21 10.91 18.47
C TRP A 80 6.96 11.66 17.37
N PRO A 81 8.04 12.39 17.70
CA PRO A 81 8.91 12.93 16.66
C PRO A 81 9.57 11.78 15.90
N LEU A 82 9.96 12.05 14.65
CA LEU A 82 10.54 11.04 13.76
C LEU A 82 11.73 10.31 14.39
N ALA A 83 12.61 11.03 15.11
CA ALA A 83 13.72 10.44 15.84
C ALA A 83 13.29 9.37 16.87
N LYS A 84 12.18 9.60 17.59
CA LYS A 84 11.65 8.65 18.56
C LYS A 84 11.02 7.43 17.88
N VAL A 85 10.37 7.65 16.74
CA VAL A 85 9.81 6.60 15.89
C VAL A 85 10.92 5.72 15.31
N HIS A 86 12.02 6.32 14.83
CA HIS A 86 13.21 5.61 14.36
C HIS A 86 13.87 4.78 15.47
N TRP A 87 14.06 5.40 16.63
CA TRP A 87 14.62 4.71 17.80
C TRP A 87 13.75 3.52 18.23
N TRP A 88 12.43 3.70 18.31
CA TRP A 88 11.49 2.64 18.71
C TRP A 88 11.42 1.50 17.69
N GLY A 89 11.39 1.83 16.40
CA GLY A 89 11.38 0.86 15.31
C GLY A 89 12.70 0.12 15.11
N ARG A 90 13.78 0.59 15.77
CA ARG A 90 15.17 0.22 15.51
C ARG A 90 15.47 0.33 14.01
N TRP A 91 15.03 1.41 13.38
CA TRP A 91 15.37 1.69 11.98
C TRP A 91 16.82 2.16 11.90
N ALA A 92 17.60 1.52 11.02
CA ALA A 92 18.95 2.00 10.71
C ALA A 92 18.86 3.30 9.89
N GLU A 93 19.86 4.17 10.00
CA GLU A 93 19.88 5.49 9.32
C GLU A 93 19.73 5.41 7.79
N GLN A 94 19.96 4.24 7.20
CA GLN A 94 19.88 4.00 5.75
C GLN A 94 18.58 3.29 5.31
N GLU A 95 17.72 2.89 6.24
CA GLU A 95 16.43 2.26 5.90
C GLU A 95 15.34 3.32 5.67
N HIS A 96 15.22 3.80 4.42
CA HIS A 96 14.08 4.64 3.98
C HIS A 96 12.80 3.79 3.92
N SER A 97 12.24 3.44 5.08
CA SER A 97 11.21 2.40 5.21
C SER A 97 9.84 2.97 5.60
N LEU A 98 9.74 4.25 5.94
CA LEU A 98 8.42 4.85 6.06
C LEU A 98 7.93 5.24 4.66
N VAL A 99 6.78 4.70 4.25
CA VAL A 99 6.05 5.17 3.07
C VAL A 99 5.80 6.69 3.14
N GLY A 100 5.82 7.28 4.34
CA GLY A 100 5.78 8.73 4.56
C GLY A 100 7.14 9.44 4.56
N GLU A 101 8.29 8.76 4.64
CA GLU A 101 9.59 9.45 4.60
C GLU A 101 9.86 10.04 3.21
N ALA A 102 9.56 9.34 2.12
CA ALA A 102 9.69 9.92 0.78
C ALA A 102 8.76 11.14 0.58
N THR A 103 7.64 11.20 1.30
CA THR A 103 6.68 12.33 1.29
C THR A 103 7.05 13.43 2.29
N LEU A 104 7.96 13.18 3.23
CA LEU A 104 8.41 14.14 4.27
C LEU A 104 9.84 14.63 4.06
N VAL A 105 10.68 13.85 3.37
CA VAL A 105 12.11 14.13 3.07
C VAL A 105 12.27 14.91 1.78
N GLN A 106 11.26 14.93 0.91
CA GLN A 106 11.04 16.06 0.02
C GLN A 106 10.25 17.08 0.85
N PRO A 107 10.89 18.03 1.56
CA PRO A 107 10.14 19.20 2.00
C PRO A 107 9.48 19.72 0.73
N MET A 108 8.15 19.81 0.75
CA MET A 108 7.37 20.52 -0.27
C MET A 108 8.19 21.75 -0.64
N SER A 109 8.62 21.85 -1.90
CA SER A 109 9.55 22.90 -2.28
C SER A 109 8.95 24.25 -1.89
N THR A 110 9.77 25.26 -1.63
CA THR A 110 9.24 26.59 -1.28
C THR A 110 8.22 27.07 -2.33
N GLU A 111 8.38 26.65 -3.58
CA GLU A 111 7.47 26.93 -4.70
C GLU A 111 6.14 26.14 -4.56
N GLU A 112 6.20 24.85 -4.25
CA GLU A 112 4.99 24.04 -4.01
C GLU A 112 4.23 24.52 -2.77
N LEU A 113 4.93 24.90 -1.71
CA LEU A 113 4.32 25.46 -0.51
C LEU A 113 3.67 26.81 -0.82
N HIS A 114 4.33 27.63 -1.63
CA HIS A 114 3.77 28.90 -2.09
C HIS A 114 2.55 28.70 -2.99
N LEU A 115 2.56 27.69 -3.86
CA LEU A 115 1.42 27.32 -4.70
C LEU A 115 0.22 26.88 -3.85
N VAL A 116 0.44 25.98 -2.88
CA VAL A 116 -0.62 25.53 -1.96
C VAL A 116 -1.16 26.69 -1.14
N HIS A 117 -0.29 27.53 -0.58
CA HIS A 117 -0.70 28.72 0.16
C HIS A 117 -1.52 29.70 -0.70
N THR A 118 -1.09 29.95 -1.94
CA THR A 118 -1.78 30.84 -2.88
C THR A 118 -3.12 30.28 -3.30
N SER A 119 -3.22 28.96 -3.54
CA SER A 119 -4.47 28.27 -3.82
C SER A 119 -5.46 28.42 -2.65
N ILE A 120 -5.03 28.08 -1.43
CA ILE A 120 -5.85 28.21 -0.22
C ILE A 120 -6.29 29.66 -0.01
N THR A 121 -5.39 30.62 -0.21
CA THR A 121 -5.71 32.05 -0.08
C THR A 121 -6.77 32.49 -1.10
N THR A 122 -6.66 31.99 -2.34
CA THR A 122 -7.63 32.29 -3.42
C THR A 122 -8.99 31.69 -3.10
N ASP A 123 -9.03 30.45 -2.62
CA ASP A 123 -10.27 29.77 -2.23
C ASP A 123 -10.98 30.48 -1.06
N ILE A 124 -10.21 30.87 -0.04
CA ILE A 124 -10.72 31.66 1.09
C ILE A 124 -11.28 33.01 0.61
N GLN A 125 -10.61 33.67 -0.33
CA GLN A 125 -11.08 34.93 -0.88
C GLN A 125 -12.36 34.75 -1.69
N GLY A 126 -12.47 33.68 -2.48
CA GLY A 126 -13.69 33.31 -3.19
C GLY A 126 -14.87 33.08 -2.23
N LEU A 127 -14.64 32.33 -1.16
CA LEU A 127 -15.64 32.09 -0.12
C LEU A 127 -16.09 33.38 0.57
N ARG A 128 -15.20 34.33 0.83
CA ARG A 128 -15.56 35.63 1.39
C ARG A 128 -16.51 36.41 0.48
N VAL A 129 -16.23 36.45 -0.82
CA VAL A 129 -17.10 37.10 -1.82
C VAL A 129 -18.47 36.43 -1.87
N GLU A 130 -18.53 35.10 -1.81
CA GLU A 130 -19.79 34.37 -1.79
C GLU A 130 -20.61 34.66 -0.53
N ILE A 131 -19.97 34.73 0.64
CA ILE A 131 -20.61 35.11 1.91
C ILE A 131 -21.16 36.54 1.83
N ASP A 132 -20.40 37.48 1.29
CA ASP A 132 -20.83 38.88 1.14
C ASP A 132 -22.05 38.98 0.19
N ASN A 133 -22.06 38.21 -0.90
CA ASN A 133 -23.20 38.14 -1.82
C ASN A 133 -24.45 37.58 -1.14
N VAL A 134 -24.32 36.48 -0.40
CA VAL A 134 -25.45 35.89 0.36
C VAL A 134 -25.96 36.88 1.40
N THR A 135 -25.06 37.55 2.11
CA THR A 135 -25.39 38.58 3.10
C THR A 135 -26.15 39.73 2.46
N GLY A 136 -25.74 40.18 1.27
CA GLY A 136 -26.46 41.19 0.48
C GLY A 136 -27.89 40.76 0.09
N VAL A 137 -28.06 39.52 -0.37
CA VAL A 137 -29.39 38.97 -0.70
C VAL A 137 -30.29 38.90 0.53
N VAL A 138 -29.76 38.48 1.68
CA VAL A 138 -30.50 38.42 2.94
C VAL A 138 -30.93 39.82 3.40
N HIS A 139 -30.05 40.82 3.29
CA HIS A 139 -30.39 42.21 3.61
C HIS A 139 -31.51 42.75 2.71
N GLU A 140 -31.44 42.47 1.41
CA GLU A 140 -32.45 42.92 0.46
C GLU A 140 -33.81 42.24 0.71
N LEU A 141 -33.81 40.95 1.00
CA LEU A 141 -35.02 40.23 1.39
C LEU A 141 -35.63 40.82 2.68
N THR A 142 -34.78 41.12 3.66
CA THR A 142 -35.21 41.76 4.92
C THR A 142 -35.84 43.12 4.65
N ARG A 143 -35.26 43.93 3.75
CA ARG A 143 -35.80 45.22 3.33
C ARG A 143 -37.19 45.07 2.68
N VAL A 144 -37.37 44.08 1.81
CA VAL A 144 -38.65 43.79 1.16
C VAL A 144 -39.72 43.38 2.17
N ILE A 145 -39.37 42.54 3.15
CA ILE A 145 -40.30 42.12 4.22
C ILE A 145 -40.71 43.30 5.11
N LEU A 146 -39.78 44.20 5.43
CA LEU A 146 -40.10 45.40 6.22
C LEU A 146 -41.04 46.34 5.45
N GLN A 147 -40.81 46.53 4.15
CA GLN A 147 -41.68 47.36 3.31
C GLN A 147 -43.09 46.78 3.12
N SER A 148 -43.24 45.46 3.10
CA SER A 148 -44.57 44.84 2.97
C SER A 148 -45.39 44.89 4.26
N HIS A 149 -44.75 45.09 5.42
CA HIS A 149 -45.43 45.23 6.71
C HIS A 149 -45.93 46.65 7.01
N GLU A 150 -45.50 47.68 6.26
CA GLU A 150 -46.10 49.03 6.31
C GLU A 150 -47.39 49.11 5.47
N LEU A 151 -48.31 48.16 5.66
CA LEU A 151 -49.66 48.28 5.11
C LEU A 151 -50.42 49.35 5.91
N PRO A 152 -50.94 50.41 5.28
CA PRO A 152 -51.72 51.40 5.99
C PRO A 152 -53.00 50.74 6.50
N THR A 153 -53.20 50.73 7.82
CA THR A 153 -54.49 50.44 8.46
C THR A 153 -55.46 51.59 8.16
N ALA A 154 -55.86 51.73 6.89
CA ALA A 154 -56.88 52.67 6.50
C ALA A 154 -58.25 52.01 6.69
N SER A 155 -58.96 52.47 7.72
CA SER A 155 -60.36 52.14 7.90
C SER A 155 -61.19 52.64 6.71
N SER A 156 -62.06 51.76 6.26
CA SER A 156 -63.45 52.08 5.88
C SER A 156 -63.75 52.60 4.47
N THR A 157 -64.56 51.77 3.80
CA THR A 157 -65.67 52.10 2.88
C THR A 157 -65.35 52.81 1.57
N SER A 158 -65.25 52.04 0.48
CA SER A 158 -66.10 52.29 -0.70
C SER A 158 -66.08 51.11 -1.68
N LYS A 159 -67.23 50.84 -2.29
CA LYS A 159 -67.51 49.80 -3.29
C LYS A 159 -66.88 50.18 -4.64
N HIS A 160 -65.96 49.40 -5.21
CA HIS A 160 -65.87 49.26 -6.68
C HIS A 160 -64.97 48.11 -7.17
N ILE A 161 -65.51 47.42 -8.19
CA ILE A 161 -65.03 46.52 -9.27
C ILE A 161 -63.53 46.17 -9.35
N PRO A 162 -63.17 44.88 -9.64
CA PRO A 162 -61.78 44.42 -9.71
C PRO A 162 -61.14 44.65 -11.10
N PRO A 163 -59.81 44.87 -11.17
CA PRO A 163 -59.03 44.56 -12.35
C PRO A 163 -58.05 43.40 -12.13
N GLN A 164 -57.72 42.79 -13.25
CA GLN A 164 -56.93 41.57 -13.42
C GLN A 164 -55.53 41.65 -12.81
N MET A 165 -55.11 40.55 -12.17
CA MET A 165 -53.72 40.33 -11.75
C MET A 165 -52.84 39.99 -12.97
N THR A 166 -51.83 40.82 -13.21
CA THR A 166 -50.65 40.44 -14.01
C THR A 166 -49.60 39.79 -13.10
N PRO A 167 -48.97 38.69 -13.52
CA PRO A 167 -47.96 38.01 -12.71
C PRO A 167 -46.63 38.78 -12.72
N LEU A 168 -46.05 38.96 -11.54
CA LEU A 168 -44.70 39.51 -11.34
C LEU A 168 -43.66 38.48 -11.79
N THR A 169 -43.06 38.70 -12.96
CA THR A 169 -41.91 37.94 -13.44
C THR A 169 -40.64 38.43 -12.73
N ILE A 170 -40.17 37.66 -11.76
CA ILE A 170 -38.86 37.87 -11.12
C ILE A 170 -37.77 37.45 -12.12
N LYS A 171 -37.02 38.42 -12.65
CA LYS A 171 -35.82 38.17 -13.46
C LYS A 171 -34.67 37.74 -12.54
N ILE A 172 -34.37 36.45 -12.54
CA ILE A 172 -33.15 35.90 -11.94
C ILE A 172 -31.98 36.27 -12.87
N PRO A 173 -30.88 36.88 -12.36
CA PRO A 173 -29.71 37.19 -13.17
C PRO A 173 -29.00 35.90 -13.64
N PRO A 174 -28.34 35.92 -14.82
CA PRO A 174 -27.73 34.74 -15.39
C PRO A 174 -26.61 34.21 -14.50
N ARG A 175 -26.74 32.92 -14.15
CA ARG A 175 -25.73 32.11 -13.47
C ARG A 175 -24.45 32.08 -14.32
N ILE A 176 -23.39 32.75 -13.88
CA ILE A 176 -22.06 32.58 -14.48
C ILE A 176 -21.63 31.14 -14.20
N ALA A 177 -21.56 30.34 -15.26
CA ALA A 177 -21.04 28.98 -15.22
C ALA A 177 -19.51 29.03 -15.03
N GLY A 178 -19.07 29.26 -13.80
CA GLY A 178 -17.71 28.96 -13.38
C GLY A 178 -17.60 27.46 -13.15
N THR A 179 -16.91 26.78 -14.04
CA THR A 179 -16.53 25.37 -13.89
C THR A 179 -15.70 25.21 -12.61
N PRO A 180 -16.12 24.41 -11.61
CA PRO A 180 -15.23 24.03 -10.53
C PRO A 180 -14.22 23.02 -11.07
N SER A 181 -12.94 23.40 -11.06
CA SER A 181 -11.83 22.45 -11.17
C SER A 181 -11.89 21.52 -9.96
N ALA A 182 -12.50 20.36 -10.14
CA ALA A 182 -12.42 19.27 -9.17
C ALA A 182 -11.00 18.69 -9.24
N VAL A 183 -10.11 19.16 -8.36
CA VAL A 183 -8.90 18.43 -8.02
C VAL A 183 -9.34 17.23 -7.18
N VAL A 184 -9.39 16.08 -7.82
CA VAL A 184 -9.62 14.78 -7.19
C VAL A 184 -8.40 14.48 -6.30
N CYS A 185 -8.55 14.65 -4.99
CA CYS A 185 -7.58 14.17 -4.01
C CYS A 185 -7.74 12.64 -3.92
N GLY A 186 -6.86 11.91 -4.61
CA GLY A 186 -6.88 10.45 -4.69
C GLY A 186 -6.58 9.81 -3.33
N SER A 187 -7.50 8.97 -2.87
CA SER A 187 -7.30 8.06 -1.73
C SER A 187 -6.21 7.04 -2.05
N ILE A 188 -5.19 6.94 -1.19
CA ILE A 188 -4.06 6.01 -1.30
C ILE A 188 -4.48 4.61 -0.80
N PRO A 189 -4.42 3.54 -1.62
CA PRO A 189 -4.54 2.17 -1.13
C PRO A 189 -3.16 1.57 -0.79
N LEU A 190 -3.09 0.96 0.39
CA LEU A 190 -1.90 0.35 0.99
C LEU A 190 -1.30 -0.81 0.16
N LEU A 191 0.03 -0.79 0.00
CA LEU A 191 0.86 -1.88 -0.53
C LEU A 191 1.39 -2.81 0.60
N PRO A 192 1.27 -4.15 0.46
CA PRO A 192 1.98 -5.16 1.26
C PRO A 192 3.50 -5.17 1.08
N SER A 193 4.19 -5.41 2.20
CA SER A 193 5.64 -5.55 2.38
C SER A 193 6.00 -7.02 2.55
N SER A 194 6.88 -7.55 1.70
CA SER A 194 7.50 -8.88 1.85
C SER A 194 8.92 -8.75 2.38
N THR A 195 9.23 -9.49 3.44
CA THR A 195 10.52 -9.58 4.13
C THR A 195 11.26 -10.86 3.72
N PRO A 196 12.59 -10.86 3.52
CA PRO A 196 13.38 -12.05 3.23
C PRO A 196 13.80 -12.81 4.49
N ALA A 197 13.96 -14.13 4.38
CA ALA A 197 14.44 -15.01 5.43
C ALA A 197 15.98 -15.00 5.53
N SER A 198 16.52 -14.90 6.74
CA SER A 198 17.95 -15.08 7.02
C SER A 198 18.21 -16.52 7.46
N THR A 199 19.09 -17.20 6.74
CA THR A 199 19.64 -18.52 7.13
C THR A 199 21.03 -18.31 7.72
N THR A 200 21.18 -18.68 9.00
CA THR A 200 22.46 -18.73 9.71
C THR A 200 23.14 -20.07 9.47
N THR A 201 24.37 -20.05 8.98
CA THR A 201 25.22 -21.23 8.75
C THR A 201 26.06 -21.49 10.01
N HIS A 202 25.89 -22.65 10.66
CA HIS A 202 26.88 -23.20 11.58
C HIS A 202 27.58 -24.40 10.92
N SER A 203 28.89 -24.27 10.79
CA SER A 203 29.83 -25.32 10.41
C SER A 203 30.21 -26.11 11.66
N HIS A 204 30.08 -27.44 11.65
CA HIS A 204 30.99 -28.33 12.36
C HIS A 204 30.97 -29.72 11.72
N GLN A 205 32.15 -30.18 11.35
CA GLN A 205 32.45 -31.52 10.83
C GLN A 205 32.35 -32.56 11.95
N HIS A 206 31.82 -33.75 11.65
CA HIS A 206 32.41 -35.01 12.11
C HIS A 206 31.92 -36.18 11.23
N LEU A 207 32.87 -36.90 10.64
CA LEU A 207 32.69 -38.20 10.00
C LEU A 207 32.27 -39.24 11.03
N HIS A 208 31.32 -40.12 10.70
CA HIS A 208 31.43 -41.57 10.93
C HIS A 208 30.44 -42.33 10.02
N THR A 209 31.00 -43.26 9.26
CA THR A 209 30.35 -44.29 8.43
C THR A 209 29.77 -45.39 9.30
N THR A 210 28.52 -45.83 9.07
CA THR A 210 28.08 -47.22 9.35
C THR A 210 26.90 -47.58 8.42
N VAL A 211 26.85 -48.86 8.05
CA VAL A 211 26.11 -49.51 6.96
C VAL A 211 24.97 -50.38 7.54
N ILE A 212 23.72 -50.22 7.01
CA ILE A 212 22.61 -51.22 6.73
C ILE A 212 22.06 -52.06 7.92
N PRO A 213 20.78 -52.58 7.97
CA PRO A 213 19.79 -52.86 6.90
C PRO A 213 18.30 -52.45 7.10
N THR A 214 17.63 -52.43 5.93
CA THR A 214 16.32 -52.94 5.48
C THR A 214 15.09 -53.15 6.39
N ASP A 215 13.94 -52.91 5.75
CA ASP A 215 12.57 -53.42 5.94
C ASP A 215 11.61 -52.72 6.92
N SER A 216 10.60 -52.05 6.37
CA SER A 216 9.21 -52.54 6.46
C SER A 216 8.24 -51.68 5.65
N SER A 217 7.49 -52.38 4.80
CA SER A 217 6.30 -51.91 4.10
C SER A 217 5.14 -51.85 5.08
N GLY A 218 4.47 -50.70 5.18
CA GLY A 218 3.30 -50.49 6.03
C GLY A 218 2.32 -49.53 5.37
N ALA A 219 1.34 -50.10 4.68
CA ALA A 219 0.21 -49.40 4.09
C ALA A 219 -0.66 -48.75 5.17
N ALA A 220 -1.10 -47.51 4.94
CA ALA A 220 -2.16 -46.88 5.71
C ALA A 220 -3.17 -46.20 4.77
N THR A 221 -4.38 -46.74 4.84
CA THR A 221 -5.60 -46.43 4.11
C THR A 221 -6.12 -45.02 4.41
N LEU A 222 -6.40 -44.23 3.38
CA LEU A 222 -7.13 -42.98 3.47
C LEU A 222 -8.64 -43.25 3.63
N PHE A 223 -9.23 -42.75 4.71
CA PHE A 223 -10.68 -42.61 4.85
C PHE A 223 -11.13 -41.29 4.21
N SER A 224 -11.92 -41.39 3.13
CA SER A 224 -12.72 -40.29 2.59
C SER A 224 -14.08 -40.27 3.27
N ILE A 225 -14.42 -39.16 3.94
CA ILE A 225 -15.79 -38.81 4.28
C ILE A 225 -16.14 -37.57 3.44
N THR A 226 -16.81 -37.81 2.32
CA THR A 226 -17.63 -36.81 1.63
C THR A 226 -19.05 -37.06 2.05
N ASP A 227 -19.71 -36.06 2.65
CA ASP A 227 -21.16 -36.04 2.61
C ASP A 227 -21.79 -34.64 2.63
N LEU A 228 -22.83 -34.53 1.81
CA LEU A 228 -23.95 -33.59 1.72
C LEU A 228 -23.68 -32.08 1.91
N GLY A 229 -23.92 -31.20 0.94
CA GLY A 229 -25.11 -31.12 0.09
C GLY A 229 -26.26 -30.42 0.81
N ARG A 230 -26.41 -29.10 0.63
CA ARG A 230 -27.68 -28.41 0.91
C ARG A 230 -27.90 -27.21 -0.02
N HIS A 231 -28.80 -27.44 -0.97
CA HIS A 231 -29.54 -26.42 -1.69
C HIS A 231 -30.45 -25.62 -0.73
N ALA A 232 -30.54 -24.30 -0.94
CA ALA A 232 -31.74 -23.54 -0.62
C ALA A 232 -31.89 -22.37 -1.60
N ASN A 233 -33.05 -22.32 -2.23
CA ASN A 233 -33.53 -21.28 -3.14
C ASN A 233 -33.91 -19.99 -2.38
N GLY A 234 -33.72 -18.83 -3.00
CA GLY A 234 -34.21 -17.54 -2.50
C GLY A 234 -34.18 -16.41 -3.53
N VAL A 235 -35.33 -16.24 -4.20
CA VAL A 235 -36.03 -15.02 -4.72
C VAL A 235 -35.23 -13.84 -5.36
N PRO A 236 -35.70 -13.27 -6.51
CA PRO A 236 -34.95 -12.27 -7.27
C PRO A 236 -35.30 -10.81 -6.88
N GLY A 237 -34.31 -10.05 -6.43
CA GLY A 237 -34.38 -8.59 -6.23
C GLY A 237 -33.73 -7.83 -7.39
N GLY A 238 -34.46 -6.84 -7.92
CA GLY A 238 -34.12 -6.09 -9.14
C GLY A 238 -32.76 -5.39 -9.15
N LYS A 239 -32.07 -5.48 -10.29
CA LYS A 239 -30.81 -4.77 -10.56
C LYS A 239 -31.08 -3.43 -11.24
N ALA A 240 -30.65 -2.35 -10.60
CA ALA A 240 -30.48 -1.05 -11.22
C ALA A 240 -29.41 -1.11 -12.35
N PRO A 241 -29.50 -0.29 -13.39
CA PRO A 241 -28.60 -0.37 -14.53
C PRO A 241 -27.19 0.06 -14.15
N ARG A 242 -26.24 -0.88 -14.24
CA ARG A 242 -24.81 -0.60 -14.08
C ARG A 242 -24.33 0.23 -15.27
N ARG A 243 -23.82 1.42 -14.96
CA ARG A 243 -23.07 2.30 -15.85
C ARG A 243 -21.84 1.56 -16.39
N PRO A 244 -21.59 1.50 -17.71
CA PRO A 244 -20.39 0.86 -18.24
C PRO A 244 -19.18 1.75 -17.98
N SER A 245 -18.31 1.39 -17.03
CA SER A 245 -16.98 1.98 -16.94
C SER A 245 -16.08 1.31 -17.97
N SER A 246 -16.01 1.89 -19.16
CA SER A 246 -15.10 1.51 -20.23
C SER A 246 -13.69 2.02 -19.93
N HIS A 247 -12.95 1.30 -19.10
CA HIS A 247 -11.48 1.26 -19.20
C HIS A 247 -11.08 -0.21 -19.31
N SER A 248 -11.23 -0.75 -20.52
CA SER A 248 -10.58 -2.00 -20.89
C SER A 248 -9.07 -1.76 -20.92
N ILE A 249 -8.41 -2.18 -19.84
CA ILE A 249 -6.95 -2.35 -19.76
C ILE A 249 -6.52 -3.28 -20.92
N PRO A 250 -5.36 -3.07 -21.58
CA PRO A 250 -4.84 -4.05 -22.52
C PRO A 250 -4.52 -5.34 -21.74
N LYS A 251 -5.33 -6.39 -21.96
CA LYS A 251 -5.19 -7.70 -21.29
C LYS A 251 -4.22 -8.65 -22.00
N ALA A 252 -3.63 -8.25 -23.13
CA ALA A 252 -2.74 -9.09 -23.90
C ALA A 252 -1.33 -8.49 -23.92
N SER A 253 -0.32 -9.35 -23.70
CA SER A 253 1.13 -9.15 -23.89
C SER A 253 1.92 -8.27 -22.91
N LEU A 254 1.52 -8.15 -21.64
CA LEU A 254 2.42 -7.62 -20.60
C LEU A 254 3.15 -8.77 -19.90
N VAL A 255 4.37 -9.06 -20.34
CA VAL A 255 5.23 -10.09 -19.75
C VAL A 255 6.59 -9.48 -19.45
N ILE A 256 7.04 -9.61 -18.20
CA ILE A 256 8.46 -9.47 -17.86
C ILE A 256 9.08 -10.87 -17.92
N PRO A 257 9.89 -11.20 -18.94
CA PRO A 257 10.44 -12.55 -19.15
C PRO A 257 11.29 -13.00 -17.97
N ASP A 258 11.44 -14.28 -17.67
CA ASP A 258 12.40 -14.69 -16.62
C ASP A 258 13.85 -14.58 -17.11
N VAL A 259 14.75 -14.06 -16.27
CA VAL A 259 16.17 -13.88 -16.64
C VAL A 259 16.91 -15.21 -16.45
N SER A 260 16.59 -16.19 -17.29
CA SER A 260 17.31 -17.47 -17.49
C SER A 260 16.67 -18.27 -18.65
N VAL A 261 15.99 -17.61 -19.60
CA VAL A 261 15.29 -18.32 -20.67
C VAL A 261 16.31 -19.12 -21.49
N LEU A 262 16.08 -20.43 -21.63
CA LEU A 262 16.82 -21.26 -22.57
C LEU A 262 16.74 -20.61 -23.95
N CYS A 263 17.89 -20.36 -24.56
CA CYS A 263 17.91 -19.96 -25.97
C CYS A 263 17.26 -21.08 -26.82
N PRO A 264 16.64 -20.75 -27.97
CA PRO A 264 16.07 -21.73 -28.90
C PRO A 264 17.08 -22.80 -29.37
N ASP A 265 18.37 -22.50 -29.31
CA ASP A 265 19.50 -23.38 -29.63
C ASP A 265 19.87 -24.36 -28.48
N ARG A 266 19.11 -24.38 -27.38
CA ARG A 266 19.34 -25.15 -26.15
C ARG A 266 20.64 -24.80 -25.41
N THR A 267 21.33 -23.73 -25.77
CA THR A 267 22.45 -23.24 -24.97
C THR A 267 21.89 -22.45 -23.79
N CYS A 268 22.29 -22.85 -22.58
CA CYS A 268 21.91 -22.13 -21.37
C CYS A 268 22.76 -20.85 -21.32
N ARG A 269 22.12 -19.67 -21.29
CA ARG A 269 22.88 -18.43 -21.05
C ARG A 269 23.57 -18.53 -19.69
N LEU A 270 24.86 -18.22 -19.65
CA LEU A 270 25.64 -18.31 -18.43
C LEU A 270 25.05 -17.34 -17.40
N LYS A 271 24.88 -17.80 -16.15
CA LYS A 271 24.31 -16.98 -15.08
C LYS A 271 25.01 -15.63 -14.93
N LYS A 272 26.32 -15.58 -15.16
CA LYS A 272 27.14 -14.35 -15.13
C LYS A 272 26.70 -13.27 -16.13
N ASP A 273 25.99 -13.63 -17.18
CA ASP A 273 25.54 -12.68 -18.22
C ASP A 273 24.10 -12.22 -18.04
N SER A 274 23.39 -12.77 -17.05
CA SER A 274 21.99 -12.42 -16.78
C SER A 274 21.74 -10.93 -16.54
N TRP A 275 22.71 -10.19 -15.99
CA TRP A 275 22.58 -8.74 -15.80
C TRP A 275 22.65 -7.96 -17.12
N ARG A 276 23.33 -8.47 -18.16
CA ARG A 276 23.32 -7.85 -19.49
C ARG A 276 21.96 -8.00 -20.15
N ASP A 277 21.31 -9.14 -19.96
CA ASP A 277 19.93 -9.33 -20.41
C ASP A 277 18.98 -8.36 -19.70
N ILE A 278 19.19 -8.10 -18.40
CA ILE A 278 18.44 -7.07 -17.66
C ILE A 278 18.64 -5.67 -18.26
N VAL A 279 19.90 -5.27 -18.51
CA VAL A 279 20.21 -3.97 -19.13
C VAL A 279 19.59 -3.88 -20.52
N LYS A 280 19.63 -4.96 -21.32
CA LYS A 280 18.98 -5.04 -22.63
C LYS A 280 17.46 -4.87 -22.52
N HIS A 281 16.81 -5.60 -21.62
CA HIS A 281 15.37 -5.46 -21.35
C HIS A 281 15.00 -4.04 -20.93
N TRP A 282 15.86 -3.38 -20.14
CA TRP A 282 15.65 -2.02 -19.69
C TRP A 282 15.73 -1.00 -20.82
N LEU A 283 16.77 -1.10 -21.66
CA LEU A 283 17.07 -0.10 -22.69
C LEU A 283 16.31 -0.28 -24.00
N PHE A 284 16.10 -1.53 -24.42
CA PHE A 284 15.64 -1.89 -25.77
C PHE A 284 14.45 -2.85 -25.79
N GLY A 285 14.18 -3.56 -24.69
CA GLY A 285 13.24 -4.69 -24.67
C GLY A 285 13.84 -5.97 -25.29
N ASP A 286 12.99 -6.99 -25.43
CA ASP A 286 13.32 -8.22 -26.18
C ASP A 286 12.06 -8.80 -26.85
N PRO A 287 11.80 -8.45 -28.13
CA PRO A 287 10.65 -8.97 -28.89
C PRO A 287 10.60 -10.50 -28.97
N LYS A 288 11.74 -11.20 -28.86
CA LYS A 288 11.74 -12.68 -28.87
C LYS A 288 11.09 -13.28 -27.63
N LEU A 289 10.98 -12.49 -26.56
CA LEU A 289 10.39 -12.86 -25.29
C LEU A 289 9.07 -12.11 -25.03
N ASP A 290 8.43 -11.58 -26.08
CA ASP A 290 7.20 -10.78 -26.00
C ASP A 290 7.36 -9.46 -25.21
N LEU A 291 8.61 -8.99 -25.01
CA LEU A 291 8.90 -7.71 -24.37
C LEU A 291 9.19 -6.65 -25.44
N HIS A 292 8.14 -6.15 -26.08
CA HIS A 292 8.27 -5.17 -27.18
C HIS A 292 8.67 -3.76 -26.71
N THR A 293 8.13 -3.32 -25.57
CA THR A 293 8.43 -1.99 -25.01
C THR A 293 9.57 -2.09 -23.99
N PRO A 294 10.64 -1.28 -24.11
CA PRO A 294 11.71 -1.24 -23.11
C PRO A 294 11.16 -0.90 -21.73
N LEU A 295 11.69 -1.53 -20.67
CA LEU A 295 11.14 -1.33 -19.32
C LEU A 295 11.24 0.14 -18.85
N LYS A 296 12.25 0.89 -19.26
CA LYS A 296 12.37 2.32 -18.90
C LYS A 296 11.20 3.17 -19.43
N ASP A 297 10.56 2.72 -20.51
CA ASP A 297 9.49 3.42 -21.22
C ASP A 297 8.10 2.87 -20.82
N TRP A 298 8.03 1.96 -19.85
CA TRP A 298 6.76 1.44 -19.36
C TRP A 298 5.99 2.52 -18.59
N PRO A 299 4.70 2.72 -18.92
CA PRO A 299 3.89 3.67 -18.19
C PRO A 299 3.57 3.13 -16.78
N PRO A 300 3.39 3.99 -15.76
CA PRO A 300 3.21 3.55 -14.37
C PRO A 300 2.05 2.56 -14.17
N GLU A 301 0.95 2.71 -14.90
CA GLU A 301 -0.20 1.81 -14.88
C GLU A 301 0.12 0.35 -15.25
N TRP A 302 1.23 0.08 -15.93
CA TRP A 302 1.68 -1.28 -16.27
C TRP A 302 2.39 -1.99 -15.13
N THR A 303 2.80 -1.26 -14.10
CA THR A 303 3.42 -1.82 -12.88
C THR A 303 2.54 -1.66 -11.64
N GLN A 304 1.44 -0.90 -11.75
CA GLN A 304 0.51 -0.59 -10.67
C GLN A 304 -0.80 -1.40 -10.76
N GLY A 305 -1.61 -1.34 -9.69
CA GLY A 305 -2.94 -1.95 -9.66
C GLY A 305 -2.93 -3.46 -9.92
N ALA A 306 -3.72 -3.90 -10.92
CA ALA A 306 -3.85 -5.31 -11.29
C ALA A 306 -2.54 -5.94 -11.80
N ASN A 307 -1.58 -5.13 -12.25
CA ASN A 307 -0.29 -5.58 -12.79
C ASN A 307 0.85 -5.57 -11.76
N ARG A 308 0.53 -5.40 -10.48
CA ARG A 308 1.52 -5.33 -9.40
C ARG A 308 2.42 -6.56 -9.27
N LEU A 309 1.99 -7.71 -9.78
CA LEU A 309 2.84 -8.91 -9.87
C LEU A 309 4.16 -8.66 -10.64
N PHE A 310 4.22 -7.66 -11.52
CA PHE A 310 5.42 -7.28 -12.25
C PHE A 310 6.27 -6.22 -11.54
N ALA A 311 5.74 -5.55 -10.51
CA ALA A 311 6.39 -4.41 -9.86
C ALA A 311 7.74 -4.78 -9.24
N VAL A 312 7.84 -5.95 -8.60
CA VAL A 312 9.09 -6.43 -7.99
C VAL A 312 10.15 -6.63 -9.07
N LYS A 313 9.84 -7.43 -10.11
CA LYS A 313 10.77 -7.68 -11.22
C LYS A 313 11.18 -6.40 -11.95
N TYR A 314 10.24 -5.47 -12.13
CA TYR A 314 10.52 -4.15 -12.71
C TYR A 314 11.56 -3.39 -11.88
N PHE A 315 11.35 -3.30 -10.57
CA PHE A 315 12.21 -2.57 -9.64
C PHE A 315 13.61 -3.20 -9.51
N GLU A 316 13.70 -4.53 -9.46
CA GLU A 316 14.98 -5.23 -9.44
C GLU A 316 15.81 -4.92 -10.70
N ARG A 317 15.14 -4.91 -11.87
CA ARG A 317 15.77 -4.59 -13.15
C ARG A 317 16.16 -3.14 -13.28
N SER A 318 15.31 -2.22 -12.83
CA SER A 318 15.61 -0.80 -12.83
C SER A 318 16.83 -0.51 -11.97
N THR A 319 16.91 -1.13 -10.78
CA THR A 319 18.02 -0.95 -9.86
C THR A 319 19.35 -1.37 -10.50
N ILE A 320 19.42 -2.57 -11.09
CA ILE A 320 20.64 -3.04 -11.75
C ILE A 320 20.98 -2.16 -12.96
N ALA A 321 20.00 -1.88 -13.83
CA ALA A 321 20.23 -1.14 -15.06
C ALA A 321 20.66 0.31 -14.79
N LEU A 322 19.97 1.01 -13.89
CA LEU A 322 20.31 2.38 -13.53
C LEU A 322 21.65 2.48 -12.80
N LYS A 323 22.02 1.49 -11.97
CA LYS A 323 23.36 1.45 -11.37
C LYS A 323 24.43 1.35 -12.47
N PHE A 324 24.26 0.44 -13.42
CA PHE A 324 25.18 0.29 -14.55
C PHE A 324 25.27 1.56 -15.42
N ILE A 325 24.12 2.14 -15.79
CA ILE A 325 24.05 3.28 -16.70
C ILE A 325 24.53 4.57 -16.02
N ASN A 326 24.01 4.88 -14.84
CA ASN A 326 24.19 6.20 -14.22
C ASN A 326 25.45 6.29 -13.36
N ILE A 327 25.81 5.23 -12.62
CA ILE A 327 26.96 5.25 -11.71
C ILE A 327 28.23 4.79 -12.41
N HIS A 328 28.12 3.81 -13.30
CA HIS A 328 29.27 3.28 -14.02
C HIS A 328 29.33 3.73 -15.49
N GLU A 329 28.48 4.67 -15.91
CA GLU A 329 28.49 5.27 -17.25
C GLU A 329 28.42 4.22 -18.39
N SER A 330 27.72 3.12 -18.15
CA SER A 330 27.69 1.95 -19.04
C SER A 330 29.07 1.32 -19.32
N ASN A 331 30.07 1.57 -18.46
CA ASN A 331 31.39 0.95 -18.52
C ASN A 331 31.37 -0.41 -17.83
N GLU A 332 31.36 -1.47 -18.62
CA GLU A 332 31.30 -2.85 -18.16
C GLU A 332 32.49 -3.26 -17.28
N ALA A 333 33.70 -2.83 -17.63
CA ALA A 333 34.89 -3.17 -16.85
C ALA A 333 34.84 -2.54 -15.45
N HIS A 334 34.42 -1.27 -15.37
CA HIS A 334 34.26 -0.57 -14.10
C HIS A 334 33.13 -1.19 -13.26
N PHE A 335 32.01 -1.54 -13.89
CA PHE A 335 30.88 -2.17 -13.22
C PHE A 335 31.24 -3.54 -12.64
N LEU A 336 31.92 -4.39 -13.41
CA LEU A 336 32.34 -5.73 -12.95
C LEU A 336 33.46 -5.67 -11.90
N ALA A 337 34.34 -4.67 -11.96
CA ALA A 337 35.33 -4.44 -10.92
C ALA A 337 34.69 -4.04 -9.58
N ALA A 338 33.63 -3.21 -9.62
CA ALA A 338 32.88 -2.83 -8.43
C ALA A 338 31.96 -3.95 -7.89
N TYR A 339 31.39 -4.76 -8.79
CA TYR A 339 30.43 -5.81 -8.46
C TYR A 339 30.85 -7.18 -9.01
N PRO A 340 31.90 -7.80 -8.46
CA PRO A 340 32.34 -9.14 -8.89
C PRO A 340 31.28 -10.22 -8.64
N GLN A 341 30.28 -9.96 -7.81
CA GLN A 341 29.13 -10.84 -7.56
C GLN A 341 28.27 -11.08 -8.80
N ALA A 342 28.41 -10.25 -9.85
CA ALA A 342 27.79 -10.46 -11.16
C ALA A 342 28.10 -11.86 -11.72
N GLU A 343 29.29 -12.43 -11.45
CA GLU A 343 29.68 -13.79 -11.86
C GLU A 343 28.73 -14.88 -11.32
N ARG A 344 28.12 -14.66 -10.16
CA ARG A 344 27.15 -15.58 -9.55
C ARG A 344 25.72 -15.39 -10.06
N GLY A 345 25.49 -14.35 -10.87
CA GLY A 345 24.20 -14.00 -11.47
C GLY A 345 23.54 -12.76 -10.88
N HIS A 346 22.51 -12.26 -11.57
CA HIS A 346 21.85 -10.99 -11.28
C HIS A 346 21.27 -10.89 -9.86
N THR A 347 20.83 -12.00 -9.25
CA THR A 347 20.34 -11.99 -7.86
C THR A 347 21.47 -11.64 -6.89
N ALA A 348 22.64 -12.26 -7.03
CA ALA A 348 23.80 -11.96 -6.18
C ALA A 348 24.34 -10.54 -6.44
N LEU A 349 24.27 -10.09 -7.69
CA LEU A 349 24.57 -8.70 -8.07
C LEU A 349 23.62 -7.71 -7.39
N LEU A 350 22.31 -7.96 -7.43
CA LEU A 350 21.31 -7.08 -6.81
C LEU A 350 21.55 -6.94 -5.31
N TYR A 351 21.84 -8.04 -4.61
CA TYR A 351 22.20 -8.00 -3.20
C TYR A 351 23.46 -7.15 -2.93
N ALA A 352 24.47 -7.25 -3.78
CA ALA A 352 25.68 -6.44 -3.66
C ALA A 352 25.43 -4.95 -3.92
N ILE A 353 24.57 -4.62 -4.89
CA ILE A 353 24.19 -3.23 -5.19
C ILE A 353 23.42 -2.61 -4.01
N ASN A 354 22.49 -3.36 -3.41
CA ASN A 354 21.68 -2.86 -2.28
C ASN A 354 22.47 -2.75 -0.97
N ALA A 355 23.65 -3.36 -0.88
CA ALA A 355 24.52 -3.30 0.30
C ALA A 355 25.60 -2.21 0.21
N ALA A 356 25.72 -1.52 -0.93
CA ALA A 356 26.75 -0.54 -1.25
C ALA A 356 26.18 0.87 -1.35
#